data_AF-A0A9D3QIC3-F1
#
_entry.id   AF-A0A9D3QIC3-F1
#
_cell.length_a   1.000
_cell.length_b   1.000
_cell.length_c   1.000
_cell.angle_alpha   90.00
_cell.angle_beta   90.00
_cell.angle_gamma   90.00
#
_symmetry.space_group_name_H-M   'P 1'
#
loop_
_entity.id
_entity.type
_entity.pdbx_description
1 polymer ?
#
loop_
_entity_poly.entity_id
_entity_poly.type
_entity_poly.pdbx_seq_one_letter_code
_entity_poly.pdbx_strand_id
1 'polypeptide(L)'
;MFCGCLKASVRLCPLSCKSFLTTFTSSFSLYLPQFSQSFSTLQKNIQSPLSSLFPYSEFHTSLNINTAFIRCYSSSPQSLFPSPPLSFSFSIFSSLSQSFHPCEPMDLSEVIEVLEQLAPLSLAEPWDNVGLLVEPSKARLVKTILLTNDLTVPVMEEAEAMNCDLIVSYHPPLFRPFKKLVQRDWKQQMAIRAVEAGIAVYSPHTALDSVRGGVNDWLIGGVGSGTVSVLGQALSSAPLSHKLEFTGKNYEEVKTVLDELRETGVTLQYTTTRPDSDAYNVSVTCPDSMLTSAVQTLSRYNISKESLTILQVNKPPLPGCGQGRRSTLNEPIPIATAVQRIKSHLGLSHVRLALGAQHTLETQVTTVAVCAGSGASVLQGVKADLFVTGEMSHHEVLDAVAAGTSVILSDHSNSERGFLSVLRERLLVRLPDSVSVKLSQRDRDPLEIL
;
A
#
# COMPACT_ATOMS: atom_id res chain seq x y z
N MET A 1 33.61 -20.35 -36.54
CA MET A 1 33.41 -21.14 -37.79
C MET A 1 32.07 -20.73 -38.40
N PHE A 2 31.88 -20.95 -39.71
CA PHE A 2 30.57 -20.88 -40.39
C PHE A 2 29.67 -22.07 -39.93
N CYS A 3 28.37 -22.20 -40.21
CA CYS A 3 27.39 -21.47 -41.05
C CYS A 3 25.99 -21.61 -40.37
N GLY A 4 24.90 -20.90 -40.70
CA GLY A 4 24.65 -19.89 -41.73
C GLY A 4 23.58 -20.33 -42.73
N CYS A 5 22.37 -19.77 -42.66
CA CYS A 5 21.35 -19.86 -43.72
C CYS A 5 20.35 -18.68 -43.64
N LEU A 6 20.06 -18.05 -44.78
CA LEU A 6 19.14 -16.91 -44.93
C LEU A 6 17.76 -17.36 -45.47
N LYS A 7 16.75 -16.51 -45.30
CA LYS A 7 15.81 -16.17 -46.39
C LYS A 7 15.37 -14.71 -46.29
N ALA A 8 14.97 -14.13 -47.42
CA ALA A 8 15.13 -12.70 -47.68
C ALA A 8 13.83 -11.86 -47.57
N SER A 9 14.02 -10.54 -47.45
CA SER A 9 12.95 -9.54 -47.48
C SER A 9 12.48 -9.20 -48.90
N VAL A 10 11.27 -8.64 -48.99
CA VAL A 10 10.88 -7.74 -50.09
C VAL A 10 10.38 -6.44 -49.49
N ARG A 11 10.86 -5.31 -50.03
CA ARG A 11 10.27 -3.97 -49.84
C ARG A 11 9.81 -3.46 -51.20
N LEU A 12 8.73 -2.69 -51.24
CA LEU A 12 8.38 -1.83 -52.37
C LEU A 12 8.13 -0.41 -51.85
N CYS A 13 8.60 0.58 -52.60
CA CYS A 13 8.43 2.01 -52.34
C CYS A 13 8.70 2.77 -53.65
N PRO A 14 7.78 3.63 -54.15
CA PRO A 14 8.02 4.52 -55.28
C PRO A 14 8.42 5.93 -54.85
N LEU A 15 9.13 6.66 -55.72
CA LEU A 15 9.70 7.99 -55.47
C LEU A 15 8.87 9.12 -56.11
N SER A 16 8.68 10.22 -55.38
CA SER A 16 8.95 11.62 -55.80
C SER A 16 8.52 12.57 -54.65
N CYS A 17 9.25 13.61 -54.23
CA CYS A 17 10.21 14.52 -54.85
C CYS A 17 9.57 15.70 -55.64
N LYS A 18 9.24 16.76 -54.90
CA LYS A 18 9.50 18.16 -55.29
C LYS A 18 9.49 19.07 -54.06
N SER A 19 10.34 20.09 -54.07
CA SER A 19 10.48 21.12 -53.04
C SER A 19 9.92 22.46 -53.54
N PHE A 20 9.54 23.36 -52.62
CA PHE A 20 9.69 24.80 -52.82
C PHE A 20 9.73 25.52 -51.46
N LEU A 21 10.72 26.41 -51.28
CA LEU A 21 10.67 27.47 -50.27
C LEU A 21 10.12 28.73 -50.95
N THR A 22 9.28 29.51 -50.26
CA THR A 22 9.50 30.96 -50.20
C THR A 22 8.77 31.61 -49.02
N THR A 23 9.48 32.53 -48.37
CA THR A 23 8.98 33.49 -47.37
C THR A 23 8.05 34.51 -48.02
N PHE A 24 7.08 35.06 -47.28
CA PHE A 24 6.95 36.52 -47.15
C PHE A 24 6.18 36.91 -45.88
N THR A 25 6.29 38.18 -45.47
CA THR A 25 5.79 38.72 -44.21
C THR A 25 4.87 39.94 -44.41
N SER A 26 4.26 40.39 -43.30
CA SER A 26 3.83 41.77 -42.99
C SER A 26 2.39 42.25 -43.29
N SER A 27 1.68 42.52 -42.19
CA SER A 27 1.01 43.81 -41.86
C SER A 27 -0.44 44.14 -42.28
N PHE A 28 -1.02 45.05 -41.47
CA PHE A 28 -2.37 45.66 -41.47
C PHE A 28 -3.54 44.72 -41.07
N SER A 29 -4.37 44.93 -40.04
CA SER A 29 -4.76 46.05 -39.12
C SER A 29 -6.07 46.79 -39.48
N LEU A 30 -6.84 47.15 -38.42
CA LEU A 30 -8.19 47.80 -38.39
C LEU A 30 -9.34 46.85 -38.83
N TYR A 31 -10.54 46.78 -38.21
CA TYR A 31 -11.35 47.75 -37.42
C TYR A 31 -12.13 47.11 -36.23
N LEU A 32 -12.84 47.93 -35.42
CA LEU A 32 -13.65 47.60 -34.22
C LEU A 32 -15.18 47.94 -34.43
N PRO A 33 -16.13 47.74 -33.48
CA PRO A 33 -17.43 47.10 -33.78
C PRO A 33 -18.73 47.91 -33.51
N GLN A 34 -19.88 47.33 -33.90
CA GLN A 34 -21.28 47.63 -33.51
C GLN A 34 -22.10 46.31 -33.61
N PHE A 35 -23.27 46.04 -33.00
CA PHE A 35 -24.14 46.67 -31.98
C PHE A 35 -24.86 45.48 -31.23
N SER A 36 -25.38 45.48 -29.99
CA SER A 36 -26.11 46.42 -29.10
C SER A 36 -27.65 46.47 -29.27
N GLN A 37 -28.37 46.15 -28.17
CA GLN A 37 -29.81 46.36 -27.86
C GLN A 37 -30.88 45.46 -28.57
N SER A 38 -32.05 45.10 -27.99
CA SER A 38 -32.66 45.33 -26.63
C SER A 38 -33.87 44.41 -26.31
N PHE A 39 -34.26 44.35 -25.01
CA PHE A 39 -35.60 44.25 -24.34
C PHE A 39 -36.89 43.99 -25.18
N SER A 40 -38.02 43.41 -24.69
CA SER A 40 -38.48 42.73 -23.43
C SER A 40 -39.93 42.18 -23.64
N THR A 41 -40.58 41.37 -22.77
CA THR A 41 -41.47 41.79 -21.63
C THR A 41 -42.41 40.62 -21.20
N LEU A 42 -43.01 40.72 -19.99
CA LEU A 42 -44.10 39.93 -19.32
C LEU A 42 -43.61 38.85 -18.32
N GLN A 43 -43.92 38.86 -17.00
CA GLN A 43 -45.14 39.15 -16.19
C GLN A 43 -46.15 37.98 -16.15
N LYS A 44 -46.77 37.59 -15.01
CA LYS A 44 -46.86 38.22 -13.66
C LYS A 44 -47.40 37.23 -12.58
N ASN A 45 -47.17 37.55 -11.28
CA ASN A 45 -48.01 37.18 -10.10
C ASN A 45 -48.11 35.66 -9.74
N ILE A 46 -48.39 35.18 -8.51
CA ILE A 46 -48.69 35.72 -7.15
C ILE A 46 -48.40 34.57 -6.12
N GLN A 47 -48.20 34.68 -4.79
CA GLN A 47 -48.38 35.72 -3.75
C GLN A 47 -47.34 35.55 -2.59
N SER A 48 -47.64 36.09 -1.40
CA SER A 48 -47.05 35.81 -0.06
C SER A 48 -48.22 35.75 0.98
N PRO A 49 -48.05 35.52 2.33
CA PRO A 49 -47.23 36.36 3.23
C PRO A 49 -46.62 35.78 4.56
N LEU A 50 -45.60 36.48 5.12
CA LEU A 50 -45.30 36.70 6.57
C LEU A 50 -44.89 35.50 7.49
N SER A 51 -44.09 35.65 8.57
CA SER A 51 -43.38 36.82 9.16
C SER A 51 -42.24 36.45 10.15
N SER A 52 -41.28 37.38 10.37
CA SER A 52 -40.48 37.66 11.61
C SER A 52 -39.49 36.60 12.16
N LEU A 53 -38.33 36.95 12.78
CA LEU A 53 -37.60 38.23 12.98
C LEU A 53 -36.09 37.97 13.30
N PHE A 54 -35.24 39.01 13.19
CA PHE A 54 -33.77 39.08 13.50
C PHE A 54 -33.50 39.54 14.96
N PRO A 55 -32.27 39.82 15.48
CA PRO A 55 -30.88 39.81 14.93
C PRO A 55 -29.87 38.89 15.72
N TYR A 56 -28.60 38.63 15.36
CA TYR A 56 -27.44 39.36 14.78
C TYR A 56 -26.61 40.23 15.77
N SER A 57 -25.34 39.85 16.02
CA SER A 57 -24.20 40.77 16.29
C SER A 57 -22.84 40.04 16.26
N GLU A 58 -21.86 40.58 15.54
CA GLU A 58 -20.45 40.16 15.54
C GLU A 58 -19.63 40.98 16.57
N PHE A 59 -18.44 40.52 16.99
CA PHE A 59 -17.30 41.41 17.29
C PHE A 59 -15.95 40.66 17.36
N HIS A 60 -14.89 41.29 16.87
CA HIS A 60 -13.49 40.87 17.02
C HIS A 60 -12.89 41.35 18.35
N THR A 61 -12.01 40.54 18.99
CA THR A 61 -10.61 40.90 19.31
C THR A 61 -9.85 39.76 20.03
N SER A 62 -8.52 39.87 20.11
CA SER A 62 -7.57 38.93 20.70
C SER A 62 -7.16 39.28 22.14
N LEU A 63 -6.81 38.31 23.01
CA LEU A 63 -5.41 38.03 23.46
C LEU A 63 -5.30 36.92 24.54
N ASN A 64 -4.19 36.17 24.50
CA ASN A 64 -3.44 35.47 25.58
C ASN A 64 -4.09 34.93 26.88
N ILE A 65 -3.92 33.61 27.08
CA ILE A 65 -3.19 32.95 28.20
C ILE A 65 -3.43 33.51 29.63
N ASN A 66 -4.11 32.76 30.52
CA ASN A 66 -3.42 31.88 31.50
C ASN A 66 -4.33 30.94 32.34
N THR A 67 -3.68 29.87 32.79
CA THR A 67 -4.01 28.84 33.79
C THR A 67 -4.79 29.28 35.05
N ALA A 68 -5.83 28.52 35.43
CA ALA A 68 -6.28 28.40 36.82
C ALA A 68 -7.02 27.07 37.10
N PHE A 69 -6.54 26.26 38.04
CA PHE A 69 -7.19 25.04 38.55
C PHE A 69 -7.95 25.38 39.85
N ILE A 70 -9.26 25.10 39.93
CA ILE A 70 -10.02 25.12 41.20
C ILE A 70 -10.90 23.86 41.30
N ARG A 71 -10.87 23.21 42.47
CA ARG A 71 -11.71 22.04 42.81
C ARG A 71 -13.04 22.48 43.42
N CYS A 72 -14.10 21.71 43.18
CA CYS A 72 -15.26 21.62 44.07
C CYS A 72 -15.63 20.14 44.29
N TYR A 73 -16.18 19.81 45.46
CA TYR A 73 -16.45 18.45 45.94
C TYR A 73 -17.91 18.34 46.40
N SER A 74 -18.68 17.41 45.83
CA SER A 74 -19.98 16.91 46.35
C SER A 74 -20.47 15.76 45.44
N SER A 75 -21.16 14.71 45.89
CA SER A 75 -21.37 14.18 47.26
C SER A 75 -21.94 12.76 47.15
N SER A 76 -21.48 11.81 47.98
CA SER A 76 -21.94 10.40 48.01
C SER A 76 -23.31 10.25 48.74
N PRO A 77 -24.03 9.10 48.65
CA PRO A 77 -23.63 7.91 49.42
C PRO A 77 -23.98 6.50 48.84
N GLN A 78 -23.15 5.51 49.20
CA GLN A 78 -23.46 4.08 49.48
C GLN A 78 -24.03 3.20 48.32
N SER A 79 -23.62 1.94 48.13
CA SER A 79 -22.78 0.98 48.90
C SER A 79 -22.10 -0.02 47.89
N LEU A 80 -21.46 -1.18 48.15
CA LEU A 80 -21.56 -2.26 49.17
C LEU A 80 -20.15 -2.88 49.50
N PHE A 81 -19.99 -4.21 49.49
CA PHE A 81 -18.79 -5.00 49.88
C PHE A 81 -18.39 -6.01 48.78
N PRO A 82 -17.26 -6.78 48.86
CA PRO A 82 -15.98 -6.57 49.57
C PRO A 82 -14.70 -6.78 48.68
N SER A 83 -13.51 -6.49 49.23
CA SER A 83 -12.17 -6.76 48.63
C SER A 83 -11.62 -8.14 49.04
N PRO A 84 -10.64 -8.75 48.31
CA PRO A 84 -9.18 -8.49 48.56
C PRO A 84 -8.28 -8.69 47.29
N PRO A 85 -6.93 -8.68 47.38
CA PRO A 85 -6.02 -7.72 48.05
C PRO A 85 -4.98 -7.09 47.08
N LEU A 86 -4.05 -6.33 47.67
CA LEU A 86 -2.70 -5.92 47.22
C LEU A 86 -1.98 -6.90 46.26
N SER A 87 -1.06 -6.48 45.37
CA SER A 87 -0.62 -5.13 44.91
C SER A 87 0.50 -5.28 43.86
N PHE A 88 0.56 -4.43 42.82
CA PHE A 88 1.82 -3.95 42.22
C PHE A 88 1.56 -2.74 41.30
N SER A 89 1.99 -1.55 41.70
CA SER A 89 1.88 -0.34 40.86
C SER A 89 3.11 -0.19 39.97
N PHE A 90 3.07 -0.75 38.76
CA PHE A 90 4.04 -0.37 37.73
C PHE A 90 3.68 1.01 37.18
N SER A 91 4.26 2.04 37.81
CA SER A 91 4.19 3.43 37.35
C SER A 91 5.00 3.60 36.06
N ILE A 92 4.46 3.13 34.95
CA ILE A 92 4.98 3.41 33.61
C ILE A 92 4.70 4.88 33.32
N PHE A 93 5.61 5.75 33.78
CA PHE A 93 5.86 7.04 33.17
C PHE A 93 6.44 6.77 31.77
N SER A 94 5.56 6.38 30.85
CA SER A 94 5.82 6.58 29.43
C SER A 94 5.94 8.08 29.26
N SER A 95 7.15 8.56 28.99
CA SER A 95 7.34 9.94 28.59
C SER A 95 6.59 10.12 27.27
N LEU A 96 5.45 10.81 27.34
CA LEU A 96 4.87 11.49 26.18
C LEU A 96 5.82 12.62 25.79
N SER A 97 6.95 12.23 25.19
CA SER A 97 7.73 13.08 24.32
C SER A 97 6.80 13.45 23.18
N GLN A 98 6.17 14.62 23.29
CA GLN A 98 5.63 15.30 22.13
C GLN A 98 6.79 15.43 21.15
N SER A 99 6.72 14.68 20.05
CA SER A 99 7.63 14.86 18.93
C SER A 99 7.37 16.27 18.41
N PHE A 100 8.25 17.21 18.75
CA PHE A 100 8.36 18.49 18.07
C PHE A 100 8.84 18.19 16.65
N HIS A 101 7.90 17.80 15.79
CA HIS A 101 8.11 17.72 14.35
C HIS A 101 8.53 19.12 13.89
N PRO A 102 9.76 19.31 13.36
CA PRO A 102 10.19 20.61 12.90
C PRO A 102 9.28 21.09 11.77
N CYS A 103 9.05 22.40 11.67
CA CYS A 103 8.33 23.00 10.54
C CYS A 103 9.18 23.07 9.25
N GLU A 104 10.29 22.31 9.22
CA GLU A 104 11.16 22.14 8.05
C GLU A 104 10.55 21.10 7.11
N PRO A 105 10.74 21.23 5.79
CA PRO A 105 10.36 20.20 4.83
C PRO A 105 11.34 19.01 4.89
N MET A 106 10.82 17.80 4.67
CA MET A 106 11.48 16.53 4.99
C MET A 106 12.33 16.00 3.82
N ASP A 107 13.45 15.32 4.08
CA ASP A 107 14.28 14.73 3.03
C ASP A 107 13.61 13.50 2.38
N LEU A 108 13.89 13.23 1.11
CA LEU A 108 13.22 12.17 0.35
C LEU A 108 13.40 10.78 1.00
N SER A 109 14.58 10.50 1.58
CA SER A 109 14.84 9.27 2.32
C SER A 109 13.98 9.13 3.58
N GLU A 110 13.79 10.21 4.33
CA GLU A 110 12.96 10.21 5.55
C GLU A 110 11.48 9.96 5.21
N VAL A 111 10.98 10.52 4.10
CA VAL A 111 9.62 10.24 3.60
C VAL A 111 9.48 8.79 3.15
N ILE A 112 10.51 8.21 2.54
CA ILE A 112 10.53 6.79 2.15
C ILE A 112 10.53 5.89 3.40
N GLU A 113 11.31 6.20 4.43
CA GLU A 113 11.25 5.47 5.70
C GLU A 113 9.86 5.50 6.35
N VAL A 114 9.15 6.65 6.29
CA VAL A 114 7.76 6.77 6.75
C VAL A 114 6.78 5.92 5.90
N LEU A 115 7.00 5.82 4.59
CA LEU A 115 6.20 4.96 3.70
C LEU A 115 6.46 3.47 3.97
N GLU A 116 7.71 3.06 4.18
CA GLU A 116 8.07 1.68 4.48
C GLU A 116 7.67 1.26 5.91
N GLN A 117 7.55 2.20 6.85
CA GLN A 117 6.90 1.95 8.14
C GLN A 117 5.38 1.71 8.03
N LEU A 118 4.73 2.21 6.97
CA LEU A 118 3.30 1.98 6.70
C LEU A 118 3.05 0.70 5.88
N ALA A 119 3.95 0.36 4.96
CA ALA A 119 3.91 -0.85 4.16
C ALA A 119 5.35 -1.37 3.92
N PRO A 120 5.90 -2.20 4.82
CA PRO A 120 7.25 -2.72 4.68
C PRO A 120 7.40 -3.50 3.37
N LEU A 121 8.38 -3.12 2.54
CA LEU A 121 8.56 -3.71 1.20
C LEU A 121 8.82 -5.21 1.22
N SER A 122 9.25 -5.77 2.36
CA SER A 122 9.41 -7.21 2.56
C SER A 122 8.09 -7.99 2.71
N LEU A 123 6.94 -7.29 2.68
CA LEU A 123 5.59 -7.86 2.52
C LEU A 123 5.11 -7.89 1.06
N ALA A 124 5.86 -7.31 0.13
CA ALA A 124 5.54 -7.37 -1.29
C ALA A 124 5.80 -8.78 -1.87
N GLU A 125 5.13 -9.07 -2.97
CA GLU A 125 5.28 -10.32 -3.69
C GLU A 125 6.65 -10.44 -4.39
N PRO A 126 7.25 -11.65 -4.49
CA PRO A 126 8.57 -11.83 -5.10
C PRO A 126 8.68 -11.50 -6.60
N TRP A 127 7.54 -11.25 -7.26
CA TRP A 127 7.45 -10.86 -8.67
C TRP A 127 7.23 -9.34 -8.87
N ASP A 128 7.01 -8.60 -7.79
CA ASP A 128 6.57 -7.20 -7.82
C ASP A 128 7.75 -6.22 -7.94
N ASN A 129 7.45 -4.96 -8.28
CA ASN A 129 8.42 -3.88 -8.37
C ASN A 129 7.97 -2.70 -7.50
N VAL A 130 8.34 -2.73 -6.22
CA VAL A 130 7.93 -1.79 -5.17
C VAL A 130 9.08 -0.89 -4.69
N GLY A 131 8.75 0.13 -3.91
CA GLY A 131 9.71 1.10 -3.37
C GLY A 131 9.87 2.32 -4.27
N LEU A 132 11.04 2.97 -4.22
CA LEU A 132 11.39 4.12 -5.06
C LEU A 132 11.70 3.66 -6.49
N LEU A 133 10.83 3.98 -7.44
CA LEU A 133 10.92 3.56 -8.85
C LEU A 133 11.55 4.62 -9.76
N VAL A 134 11.42 5.90 -9.40
CA VAL A 134 12.10 7.01 -10.07
C VAL A 134 12.67 7.95 -9.02
N GLU A 135 14.00 8.07 -8.99
CA GLU A 135 14.70 9.07 -8.20
C GLU A 135 15.16 10.23 -9.11
N PRO A 136 14.84 11.49 -8.78
CA PRO A 136 15.23 12.64 -9.57
C PRO A 136 16.68 13.05 -9.27
N SER A 137 17.46 13.38 -10.30
CA SER A 137 18.90 13.72 -10.18
C SER A 137 19.24 14.99 -9.36
N LYS A 138 18.24 15.68 -8.80
CA LYS A 138 18.38 16.81 -7.88
C LYS A 138 17.70 16.45 -6.57
N ALA A 139 18.51 16.23 -5.53
CA ALA A 139 18.03 16.14 -4.16
C ALA A 139 17.14 17.36 -3.82
N ARG A 140 15.99 17.11 -3.21
CA ARG A 140 15.01 18.12 -2.83
C ARG A 140 14.28 17.69 -1.57
N LEU A 141 13.95 18.68 -0.74
CA LEU A 141 13.10 18.49 0.43
C LEU A 141 11.64 18.41 -0.03
N VAL A 142 10.95 17.33 0.33
CA VAL A 142 9.57 17.03 -0.05
C VAL A 142 8.62 18.00 0.65
N LYS A 143 7.71 18.62 -0.11
CA LYS A 143 6.66 19.53 0.38
C LYS A 143 5.27 19.16 -0.16
N THR A 144 5.22 18.53 -1.33
CA THR A 144 3.98 18.06 -1.94
C THR A 144 4.09 16.60 -2.33
N ILE A 145 3.26 15.76 -1.71
CA ILE A 145 3.05 14.36 -2.07
C ILE A 145 1.69 14.22 -2.76
N LEU A 146 1.65 13.54 -3.92
CA LEU A 146 0.41 13.19 -4.62
C LEU A 146 0.18 11.68 -4.57
N LEU A 147 -0.94 11.25 -3.99
CA LEU A 147 -1.40 9.87 -4.02
C LEU A 147 -2.29 9.64 -5.26
N THR A 148 -2.07 8.55 -5.98
CA THR A 148 -2.87 8.10 -7.13
C THR A 148 -2.93 6.58 -7.15
N ASN A 149 -3.98 5.98 -7.72
CA ASN A 149 -3.98 4.54 -7.98
C ASN A 149 -3.02 4.24 -9.14
N ASP A 150 -3.20 4.99 -10.23
CA ASP A 150 -2.51 4.81 -11.49
C ASP A 150 -1.85 6.12 -11.95
N LEU A 151 -0.52 6.12 -12.15
CA LEU A 151 0.19 7.26 -12.75
C LEU A 151 -0.04 7.32 -14.26
N THR A 152 -1.16 7.92 -14.65
CA THR A 152 -1.56 8.20 -16.04
C THR A 152 -1.11 9.60 -16.49
N VAL A 153 -1.18 9.89 -17.80
CA VAL A 153 -0.78 11.19 -18.36
C VAL A 153 -1.50 12.38 -17.71
N PRO A 154 -2.84 12.37 -17.50
CA PRO A 154 -3.53 13.45 -16.79
C PRO A 154 -3.10 13.62 -15.33
N VAL A 155 -2.73 12.53 -14.65
CA VAL A 155 -2.22 12.58 -13.26
C VAL A 155 -0.81 13.20 -13.22
N MET A 156 0.04 12.90 -14.21
CA MET A 156 1.35 13.54 -14.34
C MET A 156 1.22 15.05 -14.62
N GLU A 157 0.27 15.45 -15.45
CA GLU A 157 -0.05 16.87 -15.71
C GLU A 157 -0.57 17.58 -14.46
N GLU A 158 -1.38 16.90 -13.63
CA GLU A 158 -1.81 17.41 -12.32
C GLU A 158 -0.64 17.56 -11.34
N ALA A 159 0.28 16.57 -11.28
CA ALA A 159 1.47 16.60 -10.44
C ALA A 159 2.43 17.75 -10.81
N GLU A 160 2.70 17.92 -12.10
CA GLU A 160 3.51 19.03 -12.61
C GLU A 160 2.86 20.39 -12.32
N ALA A 161 1.55 20.54 -12.59
CA ALA A 161 0.83 21.79 -12.38
C ALA A 161 0.79 22.25 -10.91
N MET A 162 0.89 21.32 -9.95
CA MET A 162 0.96 21.66 -8.51
C MET A 162 2.38 21.73 -7.93
N ASN A 163 3.43 21.55 -8.76
CA ASN A 163 4.82 21.42 -8.33
C ASN A 163 5.00 20.28 -7.29
N CYS A 164 4.50 19.09 -7.62
CA CYS A 164 4.66 17.90 -6.79
C CYS A 164 6.13 17.48 -6.66
N ASP A 165 6.52 16.98 -5.48
CA ASP A 165 7.88 16.48 -5.23
C ASP A 165 7.95 14.95 -5.25
N LEU A 166 6.88 14.28 -4.81
CA LEU A 166 6.78 12.82 -4.76
C LEU A 166 5.38 12.35 -5.18
N ILE A 167 5.30 11.50 -6.20
CA ILE A 167 4.09 10.74 -6.53
C ILE A 167 4.17 9.38 -5.85
N VAL A 168 3.16 9.04 -5.05
CA VAL A 168 2.92 7.69 -4.57
C VAL A 168 1.83 7.07 -5.43
N SER A 169 2.22 6.21 -6.36
CA SER A 169 1.32 5.47 -7.24
C SER A 169 1.03 4.11 -6.62
N TYR A 170 -0.22 3.69 -6.50
CA TYR A 170 -0.55 2.36 -5.95
C TYR A 170 0.02 1.25 -6.84
N HIS A 171 -0.31 1.31 -8.13
CA HIS A 171 0.29 0.47 -9.17
C HIS A 171 1.66 1.00 -9.58
N PRO A 172 2.67 0.13 -9.77
CA PRO A 172 4.00 0.54 -10.21
C PRO A 172 3.99 0.93 -11.70
N PRO A 173 4.18 2.22 -12.07
CA PRO A 173 4.22 2.61 -13.48
C PRO A 173 5.34 1.90 -14.24
N LEU A 174 6.47 1.63 -13.57
CA LEU A 174 7.65 0.93 -14.08
C LEU A 174 7.63 -0.60 -13.80
N PHE A 175 6.46 -1.24 -13.78
CA PHE A 175 6.30 -2.67 -13.43
C PHE A 175 7.21 -3.67 -14.19
N ARG A 176 7.71 -3.34 -15.39
CA ARG A 176 8.62 -4.21 -16.16
C ARG A 176 9.94 -3.49 -16.45
N PRO A 177 11.12 -4.10 -16.20
CA PRO A 177 12.42 -3.45 -16.41
C PRO A 177 12.64 -2.95 -17.85
N PHE A 178 12.93 -1.65 -17.98
CA PHE A 178 13.25 -1.04 -19.26
C PHE A 178 14.72 -1.28 -19.66
N LYS A 179 14.94 -1.90 -20.83
CA LYS A 179 16.29 -2.05 -21.42
C LYS A 179 16.82 -0.79 -22.13
N LYS A 180 15.96 0.22 -22.30
CA LYS A 180 16.22 1.55 -22.88
C LYS A 180 15.20 2.52 -22.31
N LEU A 181 15.57 3.77 -22.07
CA LEU A 181 14.66 4.84 -21.66
C LEU A 181 14.53 5.84 -22.82
N VAL A 182 13.41 5.80 -23.54
CA VAL A 182 13.12 6.66 -24.71
C VAL A 182 11.63 7.00 -24.78
N GLN A 183 11.29 8.17 -25.34
CA GLN A 183 9.91 8.67 -25.42
C GLN A 183 8.98 7.92 -26.42
N ARG A 184 9.20 6.62 -26.67
CA ARG A 184 8.39 5.79 -27.59
C ARG A 184 7.19 5.11 -26.95
N ASP A 185 7.21 4.97 -25.63
CA ASP A 185 6.20 4.30 -24.82
C ASP A 185 5.77 5.23 -23.68
N TRP A 186 4.50 5.20 -23.31
CA TRP A 186 3.94 6.16 -22.37
C TRP A 186 4.48 5.98 -20.94
N LYS A 187 4.79 4.75 -20.51
CA LYS A 187 5.40 4.51 -19.18
C LYS A 187 6.85 5.02 -19.14
N GLN A 188 7.60 4.89 -20.24
CA GLN A 188 8.91 5.54 -20.38
C GLN A 188 8.79 7.07 -20.44
N GLN A 189 7.76 7.62 -21.09
CA GLN A 189 7.48 9.07 -21.08
C GLN A 189 7.18 9.59 -19.67
N MET A 190 6.40 8.86 -18.85
CA MET A 190 6.14 9.25 -17.45
C MET A 190 7.43 9.25 -16.63
N ALA A 191 8.27 8.22 -16.77
CA ALA A 191 9.57 8.16 -16.09
C ALA A 191 10.52 9.31 -16.51
N ILE A 192 10.54 9.67 -17.81
CA ILE A 192 11.32 10.80 -18.32
C ILE A 192 10.80 12.14 -17.77
N ARG A 193 9.48 12.40 -17.86
CA ARG A 193 8.86 13.62 -17.31
C ARG A 193 9.10 13.75 -15.81
N ALA A 194 9.01 12.64 -15.07
CA ALA A 194 9.30 12.60 -13.64
C ALA A 194 10.74 13.02 -13.35
N VAL A 195 11.75 12.51 -14.07
CA VAL A 195 13.15 12.97 -13.92
C VAL A 195 13.34 14.43 -14.34
N GLU A 196 12.67 14.90 -15.41
CA GLU A 196 12.83 16.25 -15.97
C GLU A 196 12.20 17.35 -15.09
N ALA A 197 10.97 17.14 -14.61
CA ALA A 197 10.36 17.97 -13.56
C ALA A 197 10.99 17.71 -12.17
N GLY A 198 11.71 16.60 -12.03
CA GLY A 198 12.39 16.14 -10.82
C GLY A 198 11.44 15.64 -9.73
N ILE A 199 10.30 15.08 -10.11
CA ILE A 199 9.32 14.45 -9.21
C ILE A 199 9.77 13.00 -8.95
N ALA A 200 9.90 12.61 -7.68
CA ALA A 200 10.15 11.22 -7.32
C ALA A 200 8.89 10.37 -7.54
N VAL A 201 9.04 9.08 -7.81
CA VAL A 201 7.91 8.14 -7.95
C VAL A 201 8.15 6.91 -7.09
N TYR A 202 7.25 6.66 -6.14
CA TYR A 202 7.27 5.51 -5.23
C TYR A 202 6.00 4.65 -5.42
N SER A 203 6.11 3.34 -5.17
CA SER A 203 5.01 2.39 -5.30
C SER A 203 5.01 1.34 -4.18
N PRO A 204 3.99 1.28 -3.30
CA PRO A 204 3.91 0.26 -2.25
C PRO A 204 3.22 -1.03 -2.72
N HIS A 205 2.28 -0.93 -3.68
CA HIS A 205 1.56 -2.04 -4.34
C HIS A 205 1.27 -3.24 -3.42
N THR A 206 1.78 -4.44 -3.71
CA THR A 206 1.45 -5.66 -2.95
C THR A 206 1.89 -5.64 -1.48
N ALA A 207 2.84 -4.78 -1.07
CA ALA A 207 3.11 -4.58 0.37
C ALA A 207 1.93 -3.92 1.10
N LEU A 208 1.17 -3.06 0.41
CA LEU A 208 -0.02 -2.39 0.94
C LEU A 208 -1.27 -3.29 0.89
N ASP A 209 -1.34 -4.25 -0.03
CA ASP A 209 -2.28 -5.37 0.03
C ASP A 209 -2.02 -6.26 1.24
N SER A 210 -0.74 -6.60 1.45
CA SER A 210 -0.30 -7.58 2.45
C SER A 210 -0.31 -7.04 3.88
N VAL A 211 0.01 -5.77 4.12
CA VAL A 211 0.15 -5.22 5.48
C VAL A 211 -1.17 -5.29 6.28
N ARG A 212 -1.06 -5.52 7.59
CA ARG A 212 -2.20 -5.49 8.50
C ARG A 212 -2.82 -4.07 8.55
N GLY A 213 -4.11 -3.99 8.31
CA GLY A 213 -4.82 -2.73 8.09
C GLY A 213 -4.62 -2.16 6.68
N GLY A 214 -4.13 -2.95 5.72
CA GLY A 214 -3.93 -2.58 4.33
C GLY A 214 -5.23 -2.55 3.51
N VAL A 215 -5.09 -2.56 2.17
CA VAL A 215 -6.23 -2.44 1.23
C VAL A 215 -7.28 -3.53 1.48
N ASN A 216 -6.84 -4.78 1.67
CA ASN A 216 -7.75 -5.91 1.88
C ASN A 216 -8.48 -5.90 3.24
N ASP A 217 -7.90 -5.29 4.27
CA ASP A 217 -8.59 -5.10 5.56
C ASP A 217 -9.66 -4.00 5.48
N TRP A 218 -9.41 -2.96 4.68
CA TRP A 218 -10.40 -1.91 4.39
C TRP A 218 -11.56 -2.47 3.56
N LEU A 219 -11.27 -3.13 2.43
CA LEU A 219 -12.25 -3.70 1.51
C LEU A 219 -13.19 -4.70 2.20
N ILE A 220 -12.65 -5.60 3.05
CA ILE A 220 -13.50 -6.56 3.79
C ILE A 220 -14.34 -5.90 4.88
N GLY A 221 -13.81 -4.83 5.52
CA GLY A 221 -14.55 -3.98 6.43
C GLY A 221 -15.76 -3.31 5.77
N GLY A 222 -15.70 -3.09 4.45
CA GLY A 222 -16.82 -2.64 3.62
C GLY A 222 -18.01 -3.59 3.56
N VAL A 223 -17.85 -4.88 3.89
CA VAL A 223 -18.98 -5.85 3.92
C VAL A 223 -19.62 -5.93 5.30
N GLY A 224 -18.83 -5.84 6.38
CA GLY A 224 -19.32 -5.76 7.75
C GLY A 224 -18.37 -6.33 8.80
N SER A 225 -18.71 -6.11 10.08
CA SER A 225 -17.95 -6.58 11.22
C SER A 225 -17.92 -8.11 11.32
N GLY A 226 -16.72 -8.67 11.52
CA GLY A 226 -16.48 -10.10 11.63
C GLY A 226 -15.10 -10.43 12.17
N THR A 227 -14.83 -11.72 12.36
CA THR A 227 -13.49 -12.23 12.71
C THR A 227 -12.69 -12.43 11.42
N VAL A 228 -11.65 -11.61 11.23
CA VAL A 228 -10.84 -11.54 9.99
C VAL A 228 -9.55 -12.35 10.11
N SER A 229 -9.22 -13.12 9.06
CA SER A 229 -7.92 -13.76 8.83
C SER A 229 -7.35 -13.38 7.45
N VAL A 230 -6.06 -13.61 7.24
CA VAL A 230 -5.43 -13.55 5.90
C VAL A 230 -5.78 -14.79 5.07
N LEU A 231 -5.58 -14.74 3.74
CA LEU A 231 -5.68 -15.91 2.85
C LEU A 231 -4.31 -16.53 2.60
N GLY A 232 -3.37 -15.77 2.04
CA GLY A 232 -1.97 -16.17 1.84
C GLY A 232 -1.07 -15.59 2.93
N GLN A 233 -0.70 -16.37 3.94
CA GLN A 233 0.05 -15.89 5.12
C GLN A 233 1.48 -15.42 4.77
N ALA A 234 1.79 -14.14 4.99
CA ALA A 234 3.14 -13.60 4.82
C ALA A 234 4.10 -14.15 5.88
N LEU A 235 5.37 -14.35 5.52
CA LEU A 235 6.41 -14.86 6.40
C LEU A 235 7.42 -13.77 6.75
N SER A 236 8.05 -13.88 7.92
CA SER A 236 9.02 -12.90 8.40
C SER A 236 10.22 -12.78 7.47
N SER A 237 10.61 -11.55 7.16
CA SER A 237 11.77 -11.23 6.33
C SER A 237 13.11 -11.37 7.06
N ALA A 238 13.13 -12.07 8.21
CA ALA A 238 14.35 -12.41 8.92
C ALA A 238 15.39 -13.02 7.95
N PRO A 239 16.65 -12.55 7.96
CA PRO A 239 17.67 -13.03 7.02
C PRO A 239 18.18 -14.43 7.36
N LEU A 240 17.90 -14.92 8.58
CA LEU A 240 18.28 -16.24 9.06
C LEU A 240 17.38 -17.30 8.43
N SER A 241 17.98 -18.21 7.65
CA SER A 241 17.27 -19.32 6.97
C SER A 241 17.88 -20.69 7.28
N HIS A 242 19.00 -20.75 7.98
CA HIS A 242 19.66 -21.97 8.39
C HIS A 242 20.07 -21.93 9.86
N LYS A 243 20.00 -23.10 10.51
CA LYS A 243 20.48 -23.38 11.85
C LYS A 243 21.49 -24.51 11.76
N LEU A 244 22.72 -24.24 12.18
CA LEU A 244 23.82 -25.19 12.26
C LEU A 244 23.98 -25.59 13.71
N GLU A 245 23.83 -26.87 14.02
CA GLU A 245 23.98 -27.44 15.35
C GLU A 245 25.21 -28.34 15.38
N PHE A 246 26.08 -28.17 16.38
CA PHE A 246 27.30 -28.96 16.53
C PHE A 246 27.71 -29.08 17.99
N THR A 247 28.60 -30.03 18.29
CA THR A 247 29.11 -30.29 19.64
C THR A 247 30.62 -30.05 19.70
N GLY A 248 31.05 -29.08 20.49
CA GLY A 248 32.47 -28.80 20.79
C GLY A 248 32.95 -29.52 22.05
N LYS A 249 34.25 -29.84 22.12
CA LYS A 249 34.84 -30.69 23.18
C LYS A 249 35.40 -29.88 24.35
N ASN A 250 35.49 -28.55 24.23
CA ASN A 250 35.79 -27.62 25.31
C ASN A 250 35.36 -26.18 24.93
N TYR A 251 35.41 -25.27 25.90
CA TYR A 251 34.98 -23.88 25.72
C TYR A 251 35.83 -23.09 24.70
N GLU A 252 37.16 -23.27 24.72
CA GLU A 252 38.07 -22.46 23.89
C GLU A 252 38.00 -22.87 22.41
N GLU A 253 37.78 -24.16 22.13
CA GLU A 253 37.45 -24.67 20.79
C GLU A 253 36.16 -24.05 20.26
N VAL A 254 35.08 -24.05 21.07
CA VAL A 254 33.79 -23.41 20.71
C VAL A 254 33.93 -21.92 20.48
N LYS A 255 34.66 -21.22 21.35
CA LYS A 255 34.90 -19.78 21.25
C LYS A 255 35.66 -19.43 19.98
N THR A 256 36.75 -20.15 19.69
CA THR A 256 37.55 -19.96 18.46
C THR A 256 36.69 -20.11 17.20
N VAL A 257 35.85 -21.15 17.16
CA VAL A 257 34.89 -21.38 16.05
C VAL A 257 33.87 -20.23 15.93
N LEU A 258 33.30 -19.76 17.04
CA LEU A 258 32.31 -18.69 17.04
C LEU A 258 32.90 -17.33 16.64
N ASP A 259 34.13 -17.03 17.05
CA ASP A 259 34.82 -15.79 16.68
C ASP A 259 35.24 -15.81 15.20
N GLU A 260 35.76 -16.93 14.68
CA GLU A 260 36.04 -17.06 13.25
C GLU A 260 34.77 -17.01 12.37
N LEU A 261 33.65 -17.57 12.85
CA LEU A 261 32.35 -17.43 12.16
C LEU A 261 31.81 -15.99 12.19
N ARG A 262 32.18 -15.16 13.18
CA ARG A 262 31.86 -13.71 13.18
C ARG A 262 32.72 -12.95 12.17
N GLU A 263 34.00 -13.30 12.05
CA GLU A 263 34.93 -12.65 11.11
C GLU A 263 34.54 -12.85 9.63
N THR A 264 33.75 -13.87 9.29
CA THR A 264 33.14 -13.99 7.94
C THR A 264 32.01 -12.98 7.68
N GLY A 265 31.75 -12.05 8.59
CA GLY A 265 30.82 -10.93 8.42
C GLY A 265 29.38 -11.22 8.83
N VAL A 266 29.13 -12.32 9.55
CA VAL A 266 27.76 -12.78 9.84
C VAL A 266 27.26 -12.26 11.19
N THR A 267 26.05 -11.68 11.19
CA THR A 267 25.28 -11.44 12.43
C THR A 267 24.71 -12.76 12.95
N LEU A 268 25.50 -13.48 13.75
CA LEU A 268 25.14 -14.79 14.30
C LEU A 268 24.33 -14.64 15.60
N GLN A 269 23.12 -15.17 15.62
CA GLN A 269 22.48 -15.58 16.88
C GLN A 269 22.91 -17.01 17.18
N TYR A 270 23.48 -17.23 18.36
CA TYR A 270 23.90 -18.54 18.83
C TYR A 270 23.44 -18.80 20.26
N THR A 271 23.33 -20.08 20.61
CA THR A 271 23.06 -20.55 21.98
C THR A 271 24.00 -21.70 22.26
N THR A 272 24.70 -21.62 23.40
CA THR A 272 25.62 -22.66 23.87
C THR A 272 25.09 -23.26 25.17
N THR A 273 24.87 -24.58 25.21
CA THR A 273 24.51 -25.31 26.43
C THR A 273 25.53 -26.39 26.72
N ARG A 274 25.84 -26.58 28.01
CA ARG A 274 26.60 -27.74 28.51
C ARG A 274 25.60 -28.73 29.13
N PRO A 275 25.25 -29.84 28.46
CA PRO A 275 24.67 -31.00 29.15
C PRO A 275 25.67 -31.55 30.17
N ASP A 276 25.29 -32.54 30.99
CA ASP A 276 26.10 -33.07 32.11
C ASP A 276 27.39 -33.85 31.72
N SER A 277 28.00 -33.50 30.58
CA SER A 277 29.30 -33.95 30.11
C SER A 277 30.27 -32.76 29.94
N ASP A 278 31.51 -33.02 29.52
CA ASP A 278 32.48 -31.96 29.20
C ASP A 278 32.28 -31.33 27.81
N ALA A 279 31.20 -31.69 27.11
CA ALA A 279 30.89 -31.21 25.78
C ALA A 279 29.93 -30.01 25.79
N TYR A 280 30.02 -29.18 24.77
CA TYR A 280 29.20 -27.99 24.57
C TYR A 280 28.38 -28.13 23.30
N ASN A 281 27.05 -28.17 23.42
CA ASN A 281 26.15 -28.10 22.28
C ASN A 281 25.98 -26.64 21.86
N VAL A 282 26.28 -26.35 20.60
CA VAL A 282 26.24 -25.01 20.02
C VAL A 282 25.23 -25.02 18.89
N SER A 283 24.21 -24.18 19.00
CA SER A 283 23.31 -23.83 17.90
C SER A 283 23.72 -22.47 17.36
N VAL A 284 23.93 -22.35 16.06
CA VAL A 284 24.27 -21.11 15.35
C VAL A 284 23.24 -20.89 14.23
N THR A 285 22.84 -19.66 13.96
CA THR A 285 21.93 -19.33 12.84
C THR A 285 22.57 -18.38 11.83
N CYS A 286 22.29 -18.58 10.53
CA CYS A 286 22.81 -17.74 9.46
C CYS A 286 21.87 -17.64 8.24
N PRO A 287 22.10 -16.70 7.33
CA PRO A 287 21.49 -16.68 5.99
C PRO A 287 22.01 -17.80 5.08
N ASP A 288 21.21 -18.15 4.07
CA ASP A 288 21.57 -19.06 2.96
C ASP A 288 22.87 -18.65 2.26
N SER A 289 23.01 -17.37 1.92
CA SER A 289 24.21 -16.81 1.27
C SER A 289 25.51 -17.01 2.07
N MET A 290 25.41 -17.28 3.38
CA MET A 290 26.55 -17.52 4.28
C MET A 290 26.69 -18.99 4.67
N LEU A 291 25.73 -19.87 4.31
CA LEU A 291 25.74 -21.29 4.68
C LEU A 291 27.01 -21.99 4.23
N THR A 292 27.43 -21.81 2.97
CA THR A 292 28.64 -22.43 2.44
C THR A 292 29.90 -21.98 3.20
N SER A 293 30.00 -20.70 3.55
CA SER A 293 31.13 -20.16 4.32
C SER A 293 31.13 -20.70 5.76
N ALA A 294 29.97 -20.71 6.43
CA ALA A 294 29.84 -21.24 7.78
C ALA A 294 30.18 -22.74 7.86
N VAL A 295 29.69 -23.54 6.91
CA VAL A 295 30.02 -24.97 6.78
C VAL A 295 31.50 -25.17 6.46
N GLN A 296 32.10 -24.37 5.59
CA GLN A 296 33.54 -24.42 5.30
C GLN A 296 34.39 -24.09 6.53
N THR A 297 34.04 -23.07 7.31
CA THR A 297 34.72 -22.78 8.59
C THR A 297 34.57 -23.94 9.57
N LEU A 298 33.36 -24.45 9.80
CA LEU A 298 33.15 -25.62 10.66
C LEU A 298 33.91 -26.87 10.17
N SER A 299 34.02 -27.09 8.86
CA SER A 299 34.72 -28.25 8.26
C SER A 299 36.21 -28.32 8.59
N ARG A 300 36.83 -27.19 8.97
CA ARG A 300 38.23 -27.11 9.39
C ARG A 300 38.46 -27.61 10.83
N TYR A 301 37.40 -27.63 11.65
CA TYR A 301 37.43 -28.15 13.02
C TYR A 301 36.85 -29.56 13.06
N ASN A 302 37.44 -30.44 13.88
CA ASN A 302 37.06 -31.86 13.87
C ASN A 302 35.63 -32.11 14.42
N ILE A 303 35.08 -31.12 15.15
CA ILE A 303 33.66 -30.93 15.48
C ILE A 303 32.70 -31.35 14.36
N SER A 304 32.99 -30.90 13.13
CA SER A 304 32.10 -31.07 11.97
C SER A 304 31.89 -32.52 11.52
N LYS A 305 32.86 -33.41 11.78
CA LYS A 305 32.83 -34.80 11.30
C LYS A 305 32.01 -35.73 12.19
N GLU A 306 31.74 -35.31 13.43
CA GLU A 306 31.12 -36.15 14.46
C GLU A 306 29.72 -35.66 14.86
N SER A 307 29.36 -34.39 14.58
CA SER A 307 28.15 -33.78 15.16
C SER A 307 27.39 -32.74 14.33
N LEU A 308 27.89 -32.29 13.17
CA LEU A 308 27.26 -31.18 12.44
C LEU A 308 25.91 -31.55 11.82
N THR A 309 24.84 -30.96 12.35
CA THR A 309 23.49 -30.99 11.78
C THR A 309 23.17 -29.63 11.16
N ILE A 310 22.63 -29.62 9.93
CA ILE A 310 22.18 -28.41 9.25
C ILE A 310 20.67 -28.52 9.09
N LEU A 311 19.93 -27.59 9.71
CA LEU A 311 18.48 -27.50 9.64
C LEU A 311 18.08 -26.24 8.87
N GLN A 312 17.19 -26.39 7.88
CA GLN A 312 16.54 -25.25 7.24
C GLN A 312 15.52 -24.64 8.22
N VAL A 313 15.59 -23.34 8.43
CA VAL A 313 14.70 -22.60 9.34
C VAL A 313 13.53 -22.05 8.54
N ASN A 314 12.33 -22.55 8.83
CA ASN A 314 11.10 -21.95 8.31
C ASN A 314 10.92 -20.56 8.92
N LYS A 315 10.78 -19.55 8.05
CA LYS A 315 10.48 -18.18 8.45
C LYS A 315 9.13 -18.14 9.20
N PRO A 316 9.05 -17.57 10.42
CA PRO A 316 7.80 -17.55 11.17
C PRO A 316 6.75 -16.67 10.47
N PRO A 317 5.45 -16.99 10.58
CA PRO A 317 4.38 -16.16 9.99
C PRO A 317 4.31 -14.79 10.67
N LEU A 318 3.95 -13.76 9.90
CA LEU A 318 3.68 -12.40 10.41
C LEU A 318 2.19 -12.23 10.73
N PRO A 319 1.77 -12.16 12.00
CA PRO A 319 0.35 -12.22 12.37
C PRO A 319 -0.49 -11.09 11.77
N GLY A 320 -1.44 -11.45 10.90
CA GLY A 320 -2.33 -10.50 10.24
C GLY A 320 -1.76 -9.82 8.98
N CYS A 321 -0.56 -10.22 8.52
CA CYS A 321 -0.02 -9.79 7.23
C CYS A 321 -0.08 -10.94 6.20
N GLY A 322 -0.40 -10.64 4.95
CA GLY A 322 -0.56 -11.63 3.88
C GLY A 322 -1.54 -11.22 2.78
N GLN A 323 -1.55 -11.96 1.68
CA GLN A 323 -2.50 -11.77 0.57
C GLN A 323 -3.95 -11.95 1.03
N GLY A 324 -4.83 -11.03 0.58
CA GLY A 324 -6.29 -11.13 0.74
C GLY A 324 -6.79 -11.25 2.18
N ARG A 325 -8.11 -11.24 2.38
CA ARG A 325 -8.73 -11.47 3.70
C ARG A 325 -9.92 -12.41 3.61
N ARG A 326 -10.19 -13.11 4.70
CA ARG A 326 -11.42 -13.87 4.93
C ARG A 326 -12.05 -13.41 6.24
N SER A 327 -13.36 -13.22 6.26
CA SER A 327 -14.11 -12.81 7.44
C SER A 327 -15.26 -13.76 7.68
N THR A 328 -15.40 -14.25 8.91
CA THR A 328 -16.68 -14.78 9.41
C THR A 328 -17.42 -13.61 10.04
N LEU A 329 -18.53 -13.20 9.44
CA LEU A 329 -19.34 -12.07 9.91
C LEU A 329 -19.96 -12.39 11.28
N ASN A 330 -20.07 -11.37 12.14
CA ASN A 330 -20.69 -11.51 13.46
C ASN A 330 -22.18 -11.86 13.37
N GLU A 331 -22.85 -11.37 12.32
CA GLU A 331 -24.25 -11.62 12.00
C GLU A 331 -24.36 -11.90 10.48
N PRO A 332 -25.01 -12.99 10.05
CA PRO A 332 -25.18 -13.27 8.62
C PRO A 332 -26.10 -12.25 7.93
N ILE A 333 -25.74 -11.83 6.71
CA ILE A 333 -26.46 -10.80 5.94
C ILE A 333 -26.92 -11.30 4.55
N PRO A 334 -28.03 -10.80 3.99
CA PRO A 334 -28.40 -11.12 2.61
C PRO A 334 -27.33 -10.67 1.61
N ILE A 335 -27.18 -11.38 0.49
CA ILE A 335 -26.33 -10.94 -0.63
C ILE A 335 -26.72 -9.53 -1.10
N ALA A 336 -28.01 -9.18 -1.13
CA ALA A 336 -28.48 -7.83 -1.41
C ALA A 336 -27.84 -6.77 -0.49
N THR A 337 -27.74 -7.07 0.81
CA THR A 337 -27.12 -6.18 1.82
C THR A 337 -25.62 -6.08 1.59
N ALA A 338 -24.92 -7.18 1.30
CA ALA A 338 -23.50 -7.15 0.98
C ALA A 338 -23.20 -6.30 -0.27
N VAL A 339 -24.01 -6.44 -1.33
CA VAL A 339 -23.91 -5.62 -2.55
C VAL A 339 -24.09 -4.13 -2.26
N GLN A 340 -25.14 -3.74 -1.52
CA GLN A 340 -25.37 -2.33 -1.21
C GLN A 340 -24.30 -1.74 -0.28
N ARG A 341 -23.76 -2.54 0.65
CA ARG A 341 -22.64 -2.13 1.52
C ARG A 341 -21.35 -1.90 0.72
N ILE A 342 -20.96 -2.83 -0.15
CA ILE A 342 -19.78 -2.66 -1.03
C ILE A 342 -19.94 -1.44 -1.95
N LYS A 343 -21.10 -1.27 -2.59
CA LYS A 343 -21.40 -0.07 -3.40
C LYS A 343 -21.22 1.23 -2.61
N SER A 344 -21.75 1.27 -1.39
CA SER A 344 -21.65 2.43 -0.50
C SER A 344 -20.21 2.69 -0.03
N HIS A 345 -19.45 1.63 0.24
CA HIS A 345 -18.06 1.68 0.72
C HIS A 345 -17.07 2.13 -0.37
N LEU A 346 -17.27 1.67 -1.61
CA LEU A 346 -16.44 2.04 -2.77
C LEU A 346 -16.94 3.31 -3.50
N GLY A 347 -18.11 3.84 -3.12
CA GLY A 347 -18.73 5.01 -3.77
C GLY A 347 -19.32 4.73 -5.16
N LEU A 348 -19.63 3.47 -5.47
CA LEU A 348 -20.02 3.02 -6.81
C LEU A 348 -21.53 2.98 -7.02
N SER A 349 -21.99 3.52 -8.15
CA SER A 349 -23.39 3.45 -8.59
C SER A 349 -23.82 2.03 -8.98
N HIS A 350 -22.88 1.17 -9.38
CA HIS A 350 -23.09 -0.21 -9.83
C HIS A 350 -21.94 -1.12 -9.38
N VAL A 351 -22.18 -2.43 -9.35
CA VAL A 351 -21.17 -3.50 -9.31
C VAL A 351 -21.69 -4.68 -10.13
N ARG A 352 -20.80 -5.57 -10.58
CA ARG A 352 -21.19 -6.79 -11.31
C ARG A 352 -21.35 -7.94 -10.31
N LEU A 353 -22.48 -8.63 -10.33
CA LEU A 353 -22.79 -9.74 -9.41
C LEU A 353 -22.99 -11.05 -10.17
N ALA A 354 -22.31 -12.11 -9.73
CA ALA A 354 -22.66 -13.49 -10.02
C ALA A 354 -23.19 -14.16 -8.75
N LEU A 355 -24.37 -14.79 -8.82
CA LEU A 355 -24.90 -15.59 -7.71
C LEU A 355 -24.34 -17.01 -7.79
N GLY A 356 -23.92 -17.55 -6.64
CA GLY A 356 -23.51 -18.95 -6.51
C GLY A 356 -24.63 -19.92 -6.88
N ALA A 357 -24.29 -21.17 -7.16
CA ALA A 357 -25.29 -22.21 -7.43
C ALA A 357 -26.33 -22.27 -6.28
N GLN A 358 -27.61 -22.17 -6.64
CA GLN A 358 -28.77 -22.10 -5.72
C GLN A 358 -28.87 -20.83 -4.86
N HIS A 359 -27.96 -19.85 -4.99
CA HIS A 359 -28.04 -18.58 -4.26
C HIS A 359 -29.04 -17.61 -4.89
N THR A 360 -29.60 -16.75 -4.05
CA THR A 360 -30.50 -15.65 -4.39
C THR A 360 -30.04 -14.37 -3.68
N LEU A 361 -30.63 -13.22 -4.00
CA LEU A 361 -30.33 -11.97 -3.30
C LEU A 361 -30.65 -12.03 -1.79
N GLU A 362 -31.57 -12.91 -1.37
CA GLU A 362 -31.96 -13.15 0.03
C GLU A 362 -31.13 -14.26 0.71
N THR A 363 -30.17 -14.89 0.00
CA THR A 363 -29.31 -15.91 0.61
C THR A 363 -28.37 -15.28 1.63
N GLN A 364 -28.30 -15.88 2.82
CA GLN A 364 -27.51 -15.39 3.95
C GLN A 364 -26.01 -15.72 3.78
N VAL A 365 -25.20 -14.67 3.64
CA VAL A 365 -23.73 -14.72 3.67
C VAL A 365 -23.28 -14.70 5.13
N THR A 366 -22.51 -15.71 5.54
CA THR A 366 -21.86 -15.79 6.87
C THR A 366 -20.35 -15.62 6.75
N THR A 367 -19.77 -16.06 5.63
CA THR A 367 -18.34 -16.04 5.34
C THR A 367 -18.07 -15.31 4.03
N VAL A 368 -17.11 -14.39 4.08
CA VAL A 368 -16.69 -13.54 2.97
C VAL A 368 -15.19 -13.72 2.75
N ALA A 369 -14.74 -13.77 1.50
CA ALA A 369 -13.33 -13.62 1.16
C ALA A 369 -13.15 -12.46 0.18
N VAL A 370 -12.05 -11.71 0.32
CA VAL A 370 -11.73 -10.60 -0.57
C VAL A 370 -10.26 -10.62 -0.98
N CYS A 371 -10.00 -10.12 -2.18
CA CYS A 371 -8.69 -9.64 -2.62
C CYS A 371 -8.93 -8.47 -3.55
N ALA A 372 -8.28 -7.32 -3.34
CA ALA A 372 -8.33 -6.19 -4.26
C ALA A 372 -7.69 -6.55 -5.63
N GLY A 373 -7.89 -5.69 -6.63
CA GLY A 373 -7.35 -5.85 -7.97
C GLY A 373 -7.84 -7.12 -8.69
N SER A 374 -6.95 -7.80 -9.41
CA SER A 374 -7.22 -9.09 -10.08
C SER A 374 -7.12 -10.29 -9.09
N GLY A 375 -7.98 -10.31 -8.07
CA GLY A 375 -7.87 -11.21 -6.92
C GLY A 375 -8.13 -12.71 -7.15
N ALA A 376 -8.40 -13.14 -8.38
CA ALA A 376 -8.87 -14.50 -8.70
C ALA A 376 -7.94 -15.63 -8.21
N SER A 377 -6.62 -15.47 -8.34
CA SER A 377 -5.62 -16.46 -7.92
C SER A 377 -5.53 -16.61 -6.40
N VAL A 378 -5.74 -15.53 -5.65
CA VAL A 378 -5.75 -15.49 -4.17
C VAL A 378 -7.04 -16.10 -3.61
N LEU A 379 -8.14 -15.98 -4.35
CA LEU A 379 -9.45 -16.53 -4.01
C LEU A 379 -9.63 -18.00 -4.45
N GLN A 380 -8.74 -18.54 -5.28
CA GLN A 380 -8.89 -19.89 -5.83
C GLN A 380 -8.92 -20.97 -4.73
N GLY A 381 -10.00 -21.75 -4.69
CA GLY A 381 -10.19 -22.83 -3.71
C GLY A 381 -10.55 -22.37 -2.28
N VAL A 382 -10.69 -21.05 -2.05
CA VAL A 382 -11.13 -20.50 -0.77
C VAL A 382 -12.61 -20.82 -0.54
N LYS A 383 -12.96 -21.31 0.66
CA LYS A 383 -14.35 -21.58 1.03
C LYS A 383 -14.99 -20.36 1.69
N ALA A 384 -15.82 -19.64 0.94
CA ALA A 384 -16.66 -18.55 1.43
C ALA A 384 -18.02 -18.57 0.71
N ASP A 385 -19.04 -17.94 1.28
CA ASP A 385 -20.36 -17.81 0.64
C ASP A 385 -20.34 -16.69 -0.41
N LEU A 386 -19.44 -15.71 -0.21
CA LEU A 386 -19.25 -14.53 -1.04
C LEU A 386 -17.76 -14.20 -1.25
N PHE A 387 -17.38 -13.93 -2.51
CA PHE A 387 -16.14 -13.29 -2.90
C PHE A 387 -16.39 -11.81 -3.28
N VAL A 388 -15.44 -10.93 -2.95
CA VAL A 388 -15.39 -9.54 -3.43
C VAL A 388 -14.00 -9.23 -3.97
N THR A 389 -13.93 -8.71 -5.20
CA THR A 389 -12.65 -8.34 -5.84
C THR A 389 -12.87 -7.28 -6.93
N GLY A 390 -11.80 -6.77 -7.53
CA GLY A 390 -11.89 -5.94 -8.72
C GLY A 390 -12.27 -6.78 -9.94
N GLU A 391 -11.47 -7.82 -10.22
CA GLU A 391 -11.57 -8.61 -11.45
C GLU A 391 -11.45 -10.13 -11.25
N MET A 392 -12.23 -10.87 -12.04
CA MET A 392 -12.07 -12.30 -12.32
C MET A 392 -12.44 -12.55 -13.80
N SER A 393 -11.79 -13.51 -14.45
CA SER A 393 -12.16 -13.94 -15.80
C SER A 393 -13.46 -14.76 -15.81
N HIS A 394 -14.04 -14.94 -17.00
CA HIS A 394 -15.30 -15.67 -17.16
C HIS A 394 -15.30 -17.08 -16.54
N HIS A 395 -14.22 -17.84 -16.71
CA HIS A 395 -14.11 -19.20 -16.18
C HIS A 395 -13.92 -19.22 -14.66
N GLU A 396 -13.14 -18.31 -14.10
CA GLU A 396 -12.94 -18.22 -12.64
C GLU A 396 -14.26 -17.85 -11.93
N VAL A 397 -15.09 -17.00 -12.55
CA VAL A 397 -16.46 -16.73 -12.06
C VAL A 397 -17.36 -17.95 -12.17
N LEU A 398 -17.31 -18.71 -13.27
CA LEU A 398 -18.08 -19.95 -13.41
C LEU A 398 -17.69 -21.01 -12.37
N ASP A 399 -16.39 -21.17 -12.09
CA ASP A 399 -15.87 -22.11 -11.11
C ASP A 399 -16.31 -21.74 -9.68
N ALA A 400 -16.23 -20.45 -9.33
CA ALA A 400 -16.73 -19.94 -8.05
C ALA A 400 -18.25 -20.18 -7.92
N VAL A 401 -19.02 -19.87 -8.96
CA VAL A 401 -20.47 -20.09 -8.98
C VAL A 401 -20.82 -21.57 -8.84
N ALA A 402 -20.13 -22.46 -9.56
CA ALA A 402 -20.32 -23.91 -9.49
C ALA A 402 -19.96 -24.48 -8.11
N ALA A 403 -19.00 -23.86 -7.40
CA ALA A 403 -18.65 -24.19 -6.02
C ALA A 403 -19.66 -23.65 -4.97
N GLY A 404 -20.72 -22.96 -5.39
CA GLY A 404 -21.70 -22.33 -4.49
C GLY A 404 -21.27 -20.96 -3.95
N THR A 405 -20.16 -20.39 -4.44
CA THR A 405 -19.68 -19.07 -4.03
C THR A 405 -20.29 -17.98 -4.92
N SER A 406 -20.84 -16.93 -4.32
CA SER A 406 -21.27 -15.73 -5.05
C SER A 406 -20.11 -14.78 -5.25
N VAL A 407 -20.09 -13.96 -6.31
CA VAL A 407 -18.97 -13.07 -6.64
C VAL A 407 -19.48 -11.66 -6.90
N ILE A 408 -18.92 -10.67 -6.19
CA ILE A 408 -19.02 -9.25 -6.53
C ILE A 408 -17.71 -8.83 -7.20
N LEU A 409 -17.81 -8.37 -8.44
CA LEU A 409 -16.73 -7.67 -9.15
C LEU A 409 -17.00 -6.17 -9.15
N SER A 410 -15.99 -5.39 -8.77
CA SER A 410 -16.08 -3.94 -8.60
C SER A 410 -15.22 -3.13 -9.58
N ASP A 411 -14.50 -3.82 -10.48
CA ASP A 411 -13.46 -3.31 -11.38
C ASP A 411 -12.16 -2.93 -10.63
N HIS A 412 -11.02 -2.94 -11.32
CA HIS A 412 -9.68 -3.06 -10.71
C HIS A 412 -9.36 -1.89 -9.76
N SER A 413 -9.10 -0.70 -10.33
CA SER A 413 -8.75 0.51 -9.57
C SER A 413 -9.88 0.95 -8.63
N ASN A 414 -11.14 0.66 -8.97
CA ASN A 414 -12.31 0.88 -8.11
C ASN A 414 -12.26 0.08 -6.79
N SER A 415 -11.66 -1.11 -6.78
CA SER A 415 -11.52 -1.95 -5.58
C SER A 415 -10.39 -1.52 -4.62
N GLU A 416 -9.60 -0.52 -5.02
CA GLU A 416 -8.34 -0.11 -4.37
C GLU A 416 -8.33 1.38 -4.00
N ARG A 417 -8.64 2.25 -4.97
CA ARG A 417 -8.41 3.71 -4.93
C ARG A 417 -9.03 4.40 -3.72
N GLY A 418 -10.13 3.88 -3.19
CA GLY A 418 -10.75 4.40 -1.97
C GLY A 418 -9.82 4.33 -0.74
N PHE A 419 -8.93 3.35 -0.67
CA PHE A 419 -7.93 3.21 0.41
C PHE A 419 -6.91 4.36 0.43
N LEU A 420 -6.67 5.05 -0.70
CA LEU A 420 -5.74 6.19 -0.74
C LEU A 420 -6.17 7.32 0.20
N SER A 421 -7.47 7.47 0.47
CA SER A 421 -7.97 8.38 1.51
C SER A 421 -7.48 7.97 2.91
N VAL A 422 -7.50 6.68 3.24
CA VAL A 422 -7.00 6.13 4.51
C VAL A 422 -5.47 6.24 4.58
N LEU A 423 -4.77 6.03 3.47
CA LEU A 423 -3.31 6.21 3.39
C LEU A 423 -2.92 7.68 3.62
N ARG A 424 -3.67 8.64 3.07
CA ARG A 424 -3.44 10.08 3.31
C ARG A 424 -3.49 10.42 4.79
N GLU A 425 -4.55 10.04 5.49
CA GLU A 425 -4.67 10.34 6.94
C GLU A 425 -3.55 9.67 7.75
N ARG A 426 -3.11 8.46 7.35
CA ARG A 426 -1.97 7.78 8.01
C ARG A 426 -0.62 8.45 7.78
N LEU A 427 -0.43 9.09 6.62
CA LEU A 427 0.75 9.89 6.29
C LEU A 427 0.73 11.24 7.02
N LEU A 428 -0.41 11.94 7.04
CA LEU A 428 -0.57 13.22 7.76
C LEU A 428 -0.33 13.10 9.28
N VAL A 429 -0.48 11.91 9.86
CA VAL A 429 -0.18 11.61 11.27
C VAL A 429 1.32 11.30 11.52
N ARG A 430 2.14 11.15 10.47
CA ARG A 430 3.56 10.77 10.57
C ARG A 430 4.52 11.81 9.99
N LEU A 431 4.07 12.56 9.00
CA LEU A 431 4.81 13.64 8.35
C LEU A 431 4.61 14.97 9.11
N PRO A 432 5.57 15.90 9.08
CA PRO A 432 5.38 17.25 9.63
C PRO A 432 4.35 18.06 8.84
N ASP A 433 3.74 19.07 9.48
CA ASP A 433 2.76 20.00 8.88
C ASP A 433 3.28 20.75 7.63
N SER A 434 4.61 20.77 7.44
CA SER A 434 5.29 21.31 6.26
C SER A 434 5.10 20.47 4.98
N VAL A 435 4.63 19.23 5.09
CA VAL A 435 4.44 18.28 3.97
C VAL A 435 2.95 18.09 3.66
N SER A 436 2.50 18.66 2.55
CA SER A 436 1.12 18.48 2.07
C SER A 436 0.95 17.14 1.33
N VAL A 437 -0.07 16.36 1.72
CA VAL A 437 -0.43 15.09 1.06
C VAL A 437 -1.79 15.22 0.39
N LYS A 438 -1.84 15.02 -0.93
CA LYS A 438 -3.02 15.24 -1.77
C LYS A 438 -3.48 13.94 -2.43
N LEU A 439 -4.77 13.86 -2.76
CA LEU A 439 -5.31 12.81 -3.64
C LEU A 439 -5.46 13.40 -5.05
N SER A 440 -5.04 12.65 -6.07
CA SER A 440 -5.28 13.02 -7.47
C SER A 440 -6.77 13.23 -7.75
N GLN A 441 -7.10 14.30 -8.48
CA GLN A 441 -8.44 14.58 -9.01
C GLN A 441 -8.57 14.14 -10.47
N ARG A 442 -7.48 13.68 -11.10
CA ARG A 442 -7.45 13.13 -12.46
C ARG A 442 -7.55 11.60 -12.50
N ASP A 443 -7.06 10.94 -11.46
CA ASP A 443 -7.19 9.50 -11.21
C ASP A 443 -8.66 9.04 -11.30
N ARG A 444 -8.85 7.88 -11.95
CA ARG A 444 -10.13 7.28 -12.30
C ARG A 444 -9.91 5.86 -12.78
N ASP A 445 -10.97 5.05 -12.76
CA ASP A 445 -10.95 3.76 -13.43
C ASP A 445 -10.90 3.97 -14.96
N PRO A 446 -10.13 3.16 -15.72
CA PRO A 446 -10.11 3.23 -17.18
C PRO A 446 -11.40 2.72 -17.84
N LEU A 447 -12.32 2.08 -17.09
CA LEU A 447 -13.60 1.60 -17.59
C LEU A 447 -14.75 2.53 -17.16
N GLU A 448 -15.64 2.84 -18.10
CA GLU A 448 -16.88 3.60 -17.84
C GLU A 448 -18.10 2.72 -18.15
N ILE A 449 -19.13 2.80 -17.29
CA ILE A 449 -20.43 2.15 -17.49
C ILE A 449 -21.34 3.15 -18.20
N LEU A 450 -21.74 2.82 -19.44
CA LEU A 450 -22.49 3.68 -20.38
C LEU A 450 -23.97 3.29 -20.48
#